data_AF-A0A1M3ILI5-F1
#
_entry.id   AF-A0A1M3ILI5-F1
#
_cell.length_a   1.000
_cell.length_b   1.000
_cell.length_c   1.000
_cell.angle_alpha   90.00
_cell.angle_beta   90.00
_cell.angle_gamma   90.00
#
_symmetry.space_group_name_H-M   'P 1'
#
loop_
_entity.id
_entity.type
_entity.pdbx_description
1 polymer ?
#
loop_
_entity_poly.entity_id
_entity_poly.type
_entity_poly.pdbx_seq_one_letter_code
_entity_poly.pdbx_strand_id
1 'polypeptide(L)'
;MTQKYDKEFKINAVKVYLSNEKSIEKIALDLGISRASLGHWIKQYWREGERSFPGSGHVVEEELRALKRELYIVRQERDILKKAVAIFSEPRGKGTNS
;
A
#
# COMPACT_ATOMS: atom_id res chain seq x y z
N MET A 1 -3.58 2.43 -23.41
CA MET A 1 -2.38 2.40 -22.55
C MET A 1 -2.57 3.39 -21.41
N THR A 2 -2.35 2.97 -20.17
CA THR A 2 -2.57 3.81 -18.98
C THR A 2 -1.33 4.67 -18.73
N GLN A 3 -1.37 5.95 -19.10
CA GLN A 3 -0.29 6.89 -18.80
C GLN A 3 -0.14 7.02 -17.28
N LYS A 4 1.02 6.64 -16.74
CA LYS A 4 1.34 6.81 -15.32
C LYS A 4 1.97 8.19 -15.11
N TYR A 5 1.27 9.03 -14.37
CA TYR A 5 1.79 10.31 -13.90
C TYR A 5 2.29 10.16 -12.46
N ASP A 6 3.42 10.77 -12.15
CA ASP A 6 3.96 10.81 -10.78
C ASP A 6 3.08 11.66 -9.85
N LYS A 7 3.39 11.60 -8.56
CA LYS A 7 2.65 12.32 -7.52
C LYS A 7 2.76 13.84 -7.69
N GLU A 8 3.96 14.34 -7.94
CA GLU A 8 4.25 15.77 -7.98
C GLU A 8 3.54 16.45 -9.16
N PHE A 9 3.54 15.80 -10.32
CA PHE A 9 2.83 16.24 -11.50
C PHE A 9 1.33 16.38 -11.24
N LYS A 10 0.71 15.37 -10.61
CA LYS A 10 -0.72 15.43 -10.27
C LYS A 10 -1.04 16.56 -9.30
N ILE A 11 -0.20 16.75 -8.28
CA ILE A 11 -0.37 17.84 -7.30
C ILE A 11 -0.24 19.20 -7.99
N ASN A 12 0.79 19.39 -8.81
CA ASN A 12 1.01 20.63 -9.54
C ASN A 12 -0.15 20.94 -10.49
N ALA A 13 -0.64 19.95 -11.23
CA ALA A 13 -1.80 20.12 -12.11
C ALA A 13 -3.05 20.58 -11.34
N VAL A 14 -3.29 20.02 -10.14
CA VAL A 14 -4.39 20.46 -9.28
C VAL A 14 -4.13 21.85 -8.69
N LYS A 15 -2.91 22.19 -8.29
CA LYS A 15 -2.56 23.53 -7.77
C LYS A 15 -2.79 24.62 -8.82
N VAL A 16 -2.46 24.36 -10.09
CA VAL A 16 -2.76 25.27 -11.20
C VAL A 16 -4.27 25.47 -11.39
N TYR A 17 -5.08 24.45 -11.15
CA TYR A 17 -6.53 24.61 -11.14
C TYR A 17 -7.01 25.43 -9.94
N LEU A 18 -6.44 25.21 -8.76
CA LEU A 18 -6.80 25.92 -7.53
C LEU A 18 -6.40 27.40 -7.53
N SER A 19 -5.42 27.81 -8.35
CA SER A 19 -5.10 29.24 -8.53
C SER A 19 -6.19 30.02 -9.29
N ASN A 20 -7.24 29.34 -9.80
CA ASN A 20 -8.35 29.91 -10.55
C ASN A 20 -7.96 30.70 -11.81
N GLU A 21 -6.76 30.52 -12.33
CA GLU A 21 -6.27 31.25 -13.50
C GLU A 21 -6.83 30.70 -14.83
N LYS A 22 -7.21 29.43 -14.88
CA LYS A 22 -7.59 28.72 -16.11
C LYS A 22 -8.69 27.68 -15.86
N SER A 23 -9.50 27.43 -16.89
CA SER A 23 -10.48 26.34 -16.84
C SER A 23 -9.81 24.97 -16.92
N ILE A 24 -10.53 23.93 -16.48
CA ILE A 24 -10.04 22.55 -16.51
C ILE A 24 -9.67 22.09 -17.93
N GLU A 25 -10.40 22.55 -18.94
CA GLU A 25 -10.14 22.25 -20.36
C GLU A 25 -8.82 22.85 -20.81
N LYS A 26 -8.57 24.12 -20.45
CA LYS A 26 -7.35 24.81 -20.84
C LYS A 26 -6.12 24.22 -20.15
N ILE A 27 -6.24 23.87 -18.88
CA ILE A 27 -5.16 23.21 -18.13
C ILE A 27 -4.89 21.82 -18.69
N ALA A 28 -5.93 21.05 -18.99
CA ALA A 28 -5.77 19.72 -19.58
C ALA A 28 -5.07 19.78 -20.95
N LEU A 29 -5.43 20.75 -21.79
CA LEU A 29 -4.79 21.00 -23.08
C LEU A 29 -3.32 21.43 -22.92
N ASP A 30 -3.05 22.41 -22.04
CA ASP A 30 -1.70 22.94 -21.80
C ASP A 30 -0.76 21.85 -21.23
N LEU A 31 -1.28 20.93 -20.43
CA LEU A 31 -0.53 19.80 -19.85
C LEU A 31 -0.54 18.53 -20.72
N GLY A 32 -1.27 18.53 -21.84
CA GLY A 32 -1.40 17.36 -22.71
C GLY A 32 -2.07 16.15 -22.06
N ILE A 33 -2.94 16.37 -21.06
CA ILE A 33 -3.63 15.31 -20.31
C ILE A 33 -5.12 15.29 -20.63
N SER A 34 -5.79 14.18 -20.32
CA SER A 34 -7.25 14.13 -20.46
C SER A 34 -7.94 14.97 -19.39
N ARG A 35 -8.99 15.70 -19.78
CA ARG A 35 -9.87 16.44 -18.85
C ARG A 35 -10.42 15.54 -17.74
N ALA A 36 -10.77 14.29 -18.07
CA ALA A 36 -11.28 13.31 -17.13
C ALA A 36 -10.25 12.97 -16.04
N SER A 37 -8.98 12.80 -16.42
CA SER A 37 -7.88 12.55 -15.47
C SER A 37 -7.71 13.73 -14.51
N LEU A 38 -7.68 14.95 -15.03
CA LEU A 38 -7.54 16.15 -14.22
C LEU A 38 -8.72 16.33 -13.26
N GLY A 39 -9.96 16.11 -13.72
CA GLY A 39 -11.16 16.18 -12.88
C GLY A 39 -11.15 15.14 -11.76
N HIS A 40 -10.66 13.93 -12.04
CA HIS A 40 -10.48 12.90 -11.03
C HIS A 40 -9.46 13.31 -9.97
N TRP A 41 -8.32 13.87 -10.38
CA TRP A 41 -7.27 14.32 -9.46
C TRP A 41 -7.73 15.47 -8.59
N ILE A 42 -8.45 16.44 -9.15
CA ILE A 42 -9.06 17.53 -8.38
C ILE A 42 -9.96 16.93 -7.30
N LYS A 43 -10.92 16.07 -7.68
CA LYS A 43 -11.84 15.43 -6.72
C LYS A 43 -11.11 14.64 -5.62
N GLN A 44 -10.07 13.90 -5.98
CA GLN A 44 -9.23 13.19 -5.01
C GLN A 44 -8.53 14.17 -4.06
N TYR A 45 -7.94 15.25 -4.59
CA TYR A 45 -7.27 16.29 -3.80
C TYR A 45 -8.23 17.00 -2.83
N TRP A 46 -9.47 17.26 -3.23
CA TRP A 46 -10.48 17.83 -2.33
C TRP A 46 -10.81 16.93 -1.13
N ARG A 47 -10.67 15.60 -1.27
CA ARG A 47 -10.99 14.64 -0.21
C ARG A 47 -9.84 14.41 0.77
N GLU A 48 -8.61 14.30 0.27
CA GLU A 48 -7.45 13.85 1.06
C GLU A 48 -6.23 14.81 0.99
N GLY A 49 -6.34 15.94 0.28
CA GLY A 49 -5.29 16.95 0.13
C GLY A 49 -4.02 16.44 -0.58
N GLU A 50 -2.84 16.84 -0.10
CA GLU A 50 -1.56 16.37 -0.67
C GLU A 50 -1.28 14.88 -0.40
N ARG A 51 -2.12 14.22 0.42
CA ARG A 51 -2.07 12.77 0.66
C ARG A 51 -2.86 11.96 -0.38
N SER A 52 -3.68 12.61 -1.21
CA SER A 52 -4.58 11.96 -2.18
C SER A 52 -3.90 11.16 -3.28
N PHE A 53 -2.60 11.41 -3.50
CA PHE A 53 -1.80 10.70 -4.48
C PHE A 53 -0.68 9.94 -3.76
N PRO A 54 -1.00 8.94 -2.93
CA PRO A 54 0.05 8.03 -2.53
C PRO A 54 0.52 7.38 -3.83
N GLY A 55 1.80 7.47 -4.14
CA GLY A 55 2.34 6.89 -5.38
C GLY A 55 2.20 5.36 -5.35
N SER A 56 3.06 4.66 -6.10
CA SER A 56 3.23 3.20 -5.92
C SER A 56 3.42 2.77 -4.46
N GLY A 57 3.77 3.70 -3.56
CA GLY A 57 3.95 3.47 -2.13
C GLY A 57 2.74 2.92 -1.38
N HIS A 58 1.49 3.18 -1.79
CA HIS A 58 0.33 2.58 -1.08
C HIS A 58 0.21 1.08 -1.35
N VAL A 59 0.45 0.68 -2.61
CA VAL A 59 0.51 -0.74 -3.00
C VAL A 59 1.67 -1.42 -2.29
N VAL A 60 2.83 -0.77 -2.21
CA VAL A 60 3.99 -1.27 -1.46
C VAL A 60 3.70 -1.40 0.04
N GLU A 61 2.93 -0.48 0.63
CA GLU A 61 2.55 -0.55 2.06
C GLU A 61 1.56 -1.70 2.34
N GLU A 62 0.61 -1.92 1.43
CA GLU A 62 -0.34 -3.03 1.53
C GLU A 62 0.34 -4.38 1.35
N GLU A 63 1.23 -4.50 0.36
CA GLU A 63 2.09 -5.67 0.17
C GLU A 63 2.98 -5.91 1.39
N LEU A 64 3.62 -4.87 1.94
CA LEU A 64 4.44 -4.97 3.15
C LEU A 64 3.62 -5.44 4.36
N ARG A 65 2.37 -4.98 4.48
CA ARG A 65 1.46 -5.41 5.55
C ARG A 65 1.06 -6.88 5.37
N ALA A 66 0.77 -7.32 4.14
CA ALA A 66 0.46 -8.71 3.83
C ALA A 66 1.65 -9.62 4.14
N LEU A 67 2.84 -9.28 3.65
CA LEU A 67 4.09 -10.01 3.90
C LEU A 67 4.41 -10.12 5.40
N LYS A 68 4.21 -9.04 6.18
CA LYS A 68 4.40 -9.09 7.64
C LYS A 68 3.44 -10.05 8.34
N ARG A 69 2.18 -10.13 7.88
CA ARG A 69 1.19 -11.09 8.42
C ARG A 69 1.57 -12.53 8.09
N GLU A 70 1.95 -12.80 6.85
CA GLU A 70 2.39 -14.13 6.42
C GLU A 70 3.62 -14.58 7.22
N LEU A 71 4.62 -13.70 7.37
CA LEU A 71 5.80 -13.99 8.18
C LEU A 71 5.47 -14.30 9.64
N TYR A 72 4.48 -13.61 10.21
CA TYR A 72 4.01 -13.88 11.57
C TYR A 72 3.39 -15.28 11.67
N ILE A 73 2.50 -15.65 10.74
CA ILE A 73 1.85 -16.96 10.71
C ILE A 73 2.89 -18.08 10.58
N VAL A 74 3.80 -17.97 9.60
CA VAL A 74 4.85 -18.97 9.36
C VAL A 74 5.75 -19.14 10.59
N ARG A 75 6.07 -18.04 11.29
CA ARG A 75 6.83 -18.10 12.55
C ARG A 75 6.06 -18.84 13.64
N GLN A 76 4.77 -18.59 13.78
CA GLN A 76 3.93 -19.31 14.75
C GLN A 76 3.86 -20.81 14.43
N GLU A 77 3.62 -21.18 13.18
CA GLU A 77 3.57 -22.57 12.73
C GLU A 77 4.88 -23.29 13.04
N ARG A 78 6.02 -22.67 12.71
CA ARG A 78 7.35 -23.21 13.03
C ARG A 78 7.53 -23.41 14.53
N ASP A 79 7.10 -22.45 15.35
CA ASP A 79 7.28 -22.51 16.80
C ASP A 79 6.38 -23.58 17.43
N ILE A 80 5.16 -23.79 16.91
CA ILE A 80 4.29 -24.90 17.29
C ILE A 80 4.95 -26.24 16.95
N LEU A 81 5.46 -26.39 15.72
CA LEU A 81 6.14 -27.62 15.30
C LEU A 81 7.36 -27.93 16.15
N LYS A 82 8.18 -26.92 16.47
CA LYS A 82 9.33 -27.07 17.39
C LYS A 82 8.91 -27.55 18.77
N LYS A 83 7.84 -26.97 19.33
CA LYS A 83 7.29 -27.41 20.63
C LYS A 83 6.78 -28.85 20.58
N ALA A 84 6.07 -29.22 19.52
CA ALA A 84 5.58 -30.58 19.32
C ALA A 84 6.73 -31.58 19.27
N VAL A 85 7.76 -31.33 18.45
CA VAL A 85 8.95 -32.18 18.34
C VAL A 85 9.64 -32.32 19.69
N ALA A 86 9.80 -31.24 20.46
CA ALA A 86 10.38 -31.30 21.80
C ALA A 86 9.60 -32.25 22.73
N ILE A 87 8.26 -32.12 22.78
CA ILE A 87 7.40 -33.00 23.58
C ILE A 87 7.52 -34.47 23.16
N PHE A 88 7.56 -34.75 21.86
CA PHE A 88 7.65 -36.12 21.35
C PHE A 88 9.06 -36.73 21.43
N SER A 89 10.09 -35.91 21.60
CA SER A 89 11.49 -36.35 21.69
C SER A 89 11.98 -36.52 23.13
N GLU A 90 11.21 -36.08 24.13
CA GLU A 90 11.53 -36.33 25.54
C GLU A 90 11.37 -37.84 25.87
N PRO A 91 12.43 -38.53 26.33
CA PRO A 91 12.30 -39.91 26.78
C PRO A 91 11.48 -39.94 28.07
N ARG A 92 10.36 -40.66 28.05
CA ARG A 92 9.57 -40.96 29.25
C ARG A 92 10.45 -41.68 30.26
N GLY A 93 10.84 -40.97 31.33
CA GLY A 93 11.61 -41.52 32.43
C GLY A 93 10.95 -42.78 32.98
N LYS A 94 11.74 -43.85 33.08
CA LYS A 94 11.33 -45.19 33.49
C LYS A 94 10.60 -45.16 34.84
N GLY A 95 9.33 -45.55 34.86
CA GLY A 95 8.72 -46.10 36.06
C GLY A 95 9.30 -47.49 36.31
N THR A 96 10.19 -47.63 37.29
CA THR A 96 10.53 -48.92 37.87
C THR A 96 10.12 -48.90 39.33
N ASN A 97 9.06 -49.66 39.61
CA ASN A 97 8.58 -50.06 40.91
C ASN A 97 9.62 -50.99 41.57
N SER A 98 10.18 -50.63 42.72
CA SER A 98 10.74 -51.53 43.77
C SER A 98 11.10 -50.70 45.00
#